data_AF-F9FJ09-F1
#
_entry.id   AF-F9FJ09-F1
#
_cell.length_a   1.000
_cell.length_b   1.000
_cell.length_c   1.000
_cell.angle_alpha   90.00
_cell.angle_beta   90.00
_cell.angle_gamma   90.00
#
_symmetry.space_group_name_H-M   'P 1'
#
loop_
_entity.id
_entity.type
_entity.pdbx_description
1 polymer ?
#
loop_
_entity_poly.entity_id
_entity_poly.type
_entity_poly.pdbx_seq_one_letter_code
_entity_poly.pdbx_strand_id
1 'polypeptide(L)'
;WEEQRARWDTEVAQKTCNGGLRWQIMMTNAGFDYKSTLANVLFFNLGARLARLTSNETYADYASKTWDWLETSELIDKETWAVYDGAQATEATKNCSNVNQIQWSANSAGLTMGAAFMYNFTEGSDEWRKRTENLASATLGTFFKKNGDFNEIACANSKGKCPRDIVMYKGFTHRWLAVATQVAPFTASSILPVLRKSAEGLKAEGNGGDALEQKFSNFVVVSNLLIDDSSAPGHQNETGKTDKAEDSPSSTSTPASKSSSAEAEGNSAIKLTGSSSFLALSVLIMASQWIL
;
A
#
# COMPACT_ATOMS: atom_id res chain seq x y z
N TRP A 1 12.35 7.47 1.46
CA TRP A 1 11.93 7.66 2.85
C TRP A 1 12.59 8.89 3.47
N GLU A 2 13.92 9.02 3.41
CA GLU A 2 14.66 10.16 3.99
C GLU A 2 14.16 11.54 3.53
N GLU A 3 13.90 11.72 2.24
CA GLU A 3 13.33 12.96 1.70
C GLU A 3 11.93 13.28 2.26
N GLN A 4 11.13 12.24 2.53
CA GLN A 4 9.81 12.40 3.14
C GLN A 4 9.95 12.77 4.62
N ARG A 5 10.89 12.15 5.35
CA ARG A 5 11.23 12.51 6.72
C ARG A 5 11.62 14.00 6.83
N ALA A 6 12.52 14.48 5.97
CA ALA A 6 12.94 15.88 5.99
C ALA A 6 11.77 16.86 5.80
N ARG A 7 10.78 16.50 4.97
CA ARG A 7 9.54 17.27 4.79
C ARG A 7 8.67 17.22 6.04
N TRP A 8 8.50 16.05 6.66
CA TRP A 8 7.79 15.91 7.93
C TRP A 8 8.38 16.83 9.01
N ASP A 9 9.70 16.80 9.19
CA ASP A 9 10.40 17.59 10.20
C ASP A 9 10.28 19.09 9.95
N THR A 10 10.24 19.50 8.68
CA THR A 10 9.98 20.90 8.31
C THR A 10 8.59 21.35 8.77
N GLU A 11 7.56 20.52 8.59
CA GLU A 11 6.20 20.84 9.03
C GLU A 11 6.09 20.93 10.57
N VAL A 12 6.82 20.07 11.29
CA VAL A 12 6.93 20.15 12.77
C VAL A 12 7.63 21.44 13.18
N ALA A 13 8.78 21.77 12.57
CA ALA A 13 9.54 22.98 12.87
C ALA A 13 8.73 24.26 12.60
N GLN A 14 7.91 24.25 11.54
CA GLN A 14 7.01 25.34 11.17
C GLN A 14 5.67 25.32 11.93
N LYS A 15 5.46 24.34 12.82
CA LYS A 15 4.22 24.16 13.60
C LYS A 15 2.95 24.07 12.74
N THR A 16 3.08 23.63 11.49
CA THR A 16 1.92 23.48 10.60
C THR A 16 1.27 22.12 10.83
N CYS A 17 0.10 22.14 11.48
CA CYS A 17 -0.59 20.93 11.94
C CYS A 17 0.29 20.00 12.80
N ASN A 18 1.33 20.53 13.44
CA ASN A 18 2.29 19.78 14.27
C ASN A 18 2.96 18.57 13.58
N GLY A 19 3.05 18.57 12.25
CA GLY A 19 3.57 17.43 11.47
C GLY A 19 2.63 17.06 10.32
N GLY A 20 2.79 15.86 9.76
CA GLY A 20 2.01 15.40 8.61
C GLY A 20 2.53 15.90 7.27
N LEU A 21 2.67 15.00 6.32
CA LEU A 21 3.03 15.30 4.93
C LEU A 21 1.86 15.93 4.18
N ARG A 22 2.18 16.94 3.39
CA ARG A 22 1.31 17.50 2.35
C ARG A 22 1.18 16.52 1.19
N TRP A 23 0.03 16.57 0.51
CA TRP A 23 -0.23 15.82 -0.71
C TRP A 23 0.81 16.14 -1.79
N GLN A 24 1.06 17.44 -2.02
CA GLN A 24 2.04 17.88 -3.01
C GLN A 24 3.43 18.08 -2.41
N ILE A 25 4.46 17.82 -3.23
CA ILE A 25 5.87 18.12 -2.89
C ILE A 25 6.19 19.59 -3.15
N MET A 26 5.79 20.11 -4.31
CA MET A 26 6.12 21.47 -4.74
C MET A 26 5.07 22.45 -4.23
N MET A 27 5.52 23.55 -3.61
CA MET A 27 4.63 24.59 -3.06
C MET A 27 3.75 25.29 -4.10
N THR A 28 4.15 25.24 -5.37
CA THR A 28 3.41 25.82 -6.50
C THR A 28 2.30 24.93 -7.04
N ASN A 29 2.22 23.67 -6.59
CA ASN A 29 1.20 22.74 -7.06
C ASN A 29 -0.13 22.97 -6.32
N ALA A 30 -1.24 22.87 -7.04
CA ALA A 30 -2.56 22.85 -6.44
C ALA A 30 -2.68 21.69 -5.44
N GLY A 31 -3.19 21.97 -4.24
CA GLY A 31 -3.30 20.99 -3.14
C GLY A 31 -2.04 20.88 -2.27
N PHE A 32 -1.06 21.76 -2.40
CA PHE A 32 0.05 21.85 -1.43
C PHE A 32 -0.45 22.25 -0.03
N ASP A 33 -1.52 23.03 0.05
CA ASP A 33 -2.22 23.36 1.28
C ASP A 33 -3.04 22.21 1.86
N TYR A 34 -3.05 21.03 1.24
CA TYR A 34 -3.77 19.85 1.71
C TYR A 34 -2.82 18.77 2.25
N LYS A 35 -3.07 18.28 3.46
CA LYS A 35 -2.39 17.11 4.02
C LYS A 35 -3.30 15.91 3.83
N SER A 36 -3.03 15.11 2.80
CA SER A 36 -3.80 13.90 2.52
C SER A 36 -3.37 12.76 3.43
N THR A 37 -4.34 11.98 3.88
CA THR A 37 -4.09 10.76 4.64
C THR A 37 -3.25 9.80 3.83
N LEU A 38 -3.52 9.61 2.53
CA LEU A 38 -2.77 8.65 1.71
C LEU A 38 -1.26 8.96 1.67
N ALA A 39 -0.86 10.24 1.57
CA ALA A 39 0.57 10.60 1.58
C ALA A 39 1.26 10.17 2.88
N ASN A 40 0.55 10.33 4.01
CA ASN A 40 1.02 9.94 5.33
C ASN A 40 0.99 8.42 5.53
N VAL A 41 -0.04 7.73 5.03
CA VAL A 41 -0.13 6.27 5.04
C VAL A 41 1.02 5.64 4.27
N LEU A 42 1.41 6.20 3.12
CA LEU A 42 2.54 5.70 2.35
C LEU A 42 3.88 5.90 3.08
N PHE A 43 4.06 7.04 3.76
CA PHE A 43 5.25 7.29 4.58
C PHE A 43 5.32 6.37 5.80
N PHE A 44 4.19 6.18 6.50
CA PHE A 44 4.02 5.23 7.59
C PHE A 44 4.37 3.81 7.16
N ASN A 45 3.80 3.33 6.05
CA ASN A 45 4.06 1.99 5.53
C ASN A 45 5.53 1.79 5.17
N LEU A 46 6.15 2.78 4.53
CA LEU A 46 7.56 2.70 4.18
C LEU A 46 8.44 2.66 5.44
N GLY A 47 8.11 3.46 6.46
CA GLY A 47 8.78 3.42 7.76
C GLY A 47 8.64 2.06 8.45
N ALA A 48 7.42 1.55 8.61
CA ALA A 48 7.18 0.26 9.26
C ALA A 48 7.88 -0.91 8.55
N ARG A 49 7.90 -0.91 7.22
CA ARG A 49 8.60 -1.93 6.43
C ARG A 49 10.11 -1.82 6.53
N LEU A 50 10.67 -0.60 6.51
CA LEU A 50 12.11 -0.38 6.70
C LEU A 50 12.54 -0.75 8.11
N ALA A 51 11.73 -0.45 9.14
CA ALA A 51 11.97 -0.87 10.51
C ALA A 51 12.11 -2.40 10.58
N ARG A 52 11.13 -3.14 10.04
CA ARG A 52 11.19 -4.60 9.97
C ARG A 52 12.40 -5.12 9.19
N LEU A 53 12.69 -4.56 8.02
CA LEU A 53 13.77 -5.03 7.15
C LEU A 53 15.17 -4.81 7.75
N THR A 54 15.34 -3.71 8.49
CA THR A 54 16.67 -3.23 8.92
C THR A 54 16.89 -3.31 10.43
N SER A 55 15.85 -3.63 11.20
CA SER A 55 15.84 -3.55 12.67
C SER A 55 16.24 -2.17 13.21
N ASN A 56 16.03 -1.10 12.42
CA ASN A 56 16.38 0.26 12.82
C ASN A 56 15.16 0.99 13.40
N GLU A 57 15.24 1.26 14.70
CA GLU A 57 14.20 1.95 15.49
C GLU A 57 13.83 3.33 14.96
N THR A 58 14.74 4.03 14.28
CA THR A 58 14.42 5.36 13.72
C THR A 58 13.24 5.29 12.74
N TYR A 59 13.14 4.20 11.97
CA TYR A 59 12.00 4.02 11.06
C TYR A 59 10.70 3.73 11.81
N ALA A 60 10.76 2.95 12.89
CA ALA A 60 9.64 2.63 13.76
C ALA A 60 9.12 3.86 14.54
N ASP A 61 10.03 4.72 14.99
CA ASP A 61 9.71 5.98 15.66
C ASP A 61 8.88 6.90 14.77
N TYR A 62 9.28 7.08 13.51
CA TYR A 62 8.53 7.90 12.55
C TYR A 62 7.23 7.23 12.12
N ALA A 63 7.18 5.90 12.06
CA ALA A 63 5.93 5.18 11.84
C ALA A 63 4.93 5.47 12.98
N SER A 64 5.38 5.36 14.24
CA SER A 64 4.58 5.67 15.43
C SER A 64 4.15 7.15 15.46
N LYS A 65 5.07 8.09 15.20
CA LYS A 65 4.75 9.53 15.06
C LYS A 65 3.71 9.80 13.98
N THR A 66 3.77 9.09 12.86
CA THR A 66 2.79 9.25 11.78
C THR A 66 1.43 8.74 12.20
N TRP A 67 1.37 7.60 12.89
CA TRP A 67 0.13 7.08 13.48
C TRP A 67 -0.47 8.09 14.46
N ASP A 68 0.31 8.55 15.43
CA ASP A 68 -0.14 9.48 16.47
C ASP A 68 -0.67 10.77 15.85
N TRP A 69 0.00 11.27 14.80
CA TRP A 69 -0.47 12.44 14.06
C TRP A 69 -1.81 12.22 13.36
N LEU A 70 -2.00 11.07 12.70
CA LEU A 70 -3.27 10.73 12.06
C LEU A 70 -4.41 10.64 13.07
N GLU A 71 -4.14 10.06 14.24
CA GLU A 71 -5.13 9.92 15.31
C GLU A 71 -5.44 11.26 16.00
N THR A 72 -4.42 12.07 16.31
CA THR A 72 -4.58 13.38 16.96
C THR A 72 -5.14 14.45 16.03
N SER A 73 -4.96 14.30 14.71
CA SER A 73 -5.59 15.14 13.70
C SER A 73 -7.00 14.65 13.32
N GLU A 74 -7.55 13.69 14.06
CA GLU A 74 -8.88 13.11 13.86
C GLU A 74 -9.09 12.53 12.45
N LEU A 75 -8.00 12.12 11.77
CA LEU A 75 -8.05 11.43 10.47
C LEU A 75 -8.31 9.93 10.63
N ILE A 76 -8.04 9.39 11.82
CA ILE A 76 -8.51 8.08 12.26
C ILE A 76 -9.52 8.33 13.38
N ASP A 77 -10.76 7.90 13.14
CA ASP A 77 -11.82 7.97 14.13
C ASP A 77 -11.58 6.90 15.22
N LYS A 78 -11.45 7.31 16.48
CA LYS A 78 -11.06 6.40 17.58
C LYS A 78 -12.15 5.39 17.96
N GLU A 79 -13.40 5.68 17.64
CA GLU A 79 -14.54 4.85 18.01
C GLU A 79 -14.88 3.87 16.88
N THR A 80 -14.97 4.38 15.66
CA THR A 80 -15.43 3.62 14.50
C THR A 80 -14.30 3.06 13.65
N TRP A 81 -13.06 3.55 13.84
CA TRP A 81 -11.90 3.23 13.01
C TRP A 81 -12.07 3.63 11.54
N ALA A 82 -12.99 4.55 11.25
CA ALA A 82 -13.09 5.21 9.97
C ALA A 82 -11.81 6.00 9.68
N VAL A 83 -11.35 5.96 8.42
CA VAL A 83 -10.13 6.65 7.99
C VAL A 83 -10.48 7.68 6.93
N TYR A 84 -10.32 8.95 7.28
CA TYR A 84 -10.74 10.09 6.49
C TYR A 84 -9.66 10.53 5.49
N ASP A 85 -10.01 11.39 4.52
CA ASP A 85 -9.19 11.67 3.34
C ASP A 85 -8.00 12.60 3.63
N GLY A 86 -8.17 13.53 4.57
CA GLY A 86 -7.14 14.52 4.89
C GLY A 86 -7.72 15.80 5.47
N ALA A 87 -6.89 16.83 5.58
CA ALA A 87 -7.28 18.13 6.10
C ALA A 87 -6.51 19.27 5.44
N GLN A 88 -7.12 20.45 5.37
CA GLN A 88 -6.43 21.67 4.92
C GLN A 88 -5.48 22.20 6.00
N ALA A 89 -4.23 22.41 5.61
CA ALA A 89 -3.13 22.91 6.41
C ALA A 89 -2.92 24.42 6.18
N THR A 90 -3.97 25.19 6.43
CA THR A 90 -3.94 26.66 6.37
C THR A 90 -4.34 27.25 7.73
N GLU A 91 -3.92 28.48 7.99
CA GLU A 91 -4.35 29.23 9.18
C GLU A 91 -5.88 29.41 9.19
N ALA A 92 -6.50 29.66 8.02
CA ALA A 92 -7.94 29.81 7.89
C ALA A 92 -8.73 28.55 8.30
N THR A 93 -8.12 27.37 8.15
CA THR A 93 -8.70 26.08 8.54
C THR A 93 -8.22 25.60 9.91
N LYS A 94 -7.68 26.52 10.73
CA LYS A 94 -7.13 26.23 12.07
C LYS A 94 -6.15 25.06 12.05
N ASN A 95 -5.27 25.01 11.05
CA ASN A 95 -4.20 24.03 10.94
C ASN A 95 -4.67 22.57 11.09
N CYS A 96 -5.38 22.07 10.08
CA CYS A 96 -5.88 20.70 9.97
C CYS A 96 -7.08 20.34 10.88
N SER A 97 -7.73 21.33 11.51
CA SER A 97 -8.95 21.07 12.31
C SER A 97 -10.21 20.78 11.48
N ASN A 98 -10.20 21.07 10.17
CA ASN A 98 -11.31 20.76 9.28
C ASN A 98 -10.98 19.51 8.45
N VAL A 99 -11.42 18.35 8.95
CA VAL A 99 -11.20 17.05 8.33
C VAL A 99 -12.19 16.80 7.19
N ASN A 100 -11.67 16.42 6.03
CA ASN A 100 -12.47 15.89 4.93
C ASN A 100 -12.83 14.42 5.23
N GLN A 101 -14.06 14.19 5.67
CA GLN A 101 -14.54 12.87 6.10
C GLN A 101 -14.86 11.88 4.97
N ILE A 102 -14.45 12.18 3.73
CA ILE A 102 -14.47 11.18 2.65
C ILE A 102 -13.60 9.99 3.06
N GLN A 103 -14.10 8.78 2.86
CA GLN A 103 -13.38 7.55 3.16
C GLN A 103 -13.01 6.85 1.85
N TRP A 104 -11.70 6.60 1.69
CA TRP A 104 -11.15 5.83 0.59
C TRP A 104 -10.56 4.52 1.11
N SER A 105 -10.84 3.41 0.42
CA SER A 105 -10.42 2.07 0.86
C SER A 105 -8.91 1.94 1.03
N ALA A 106 -8.14 2.64 0.18
CA ALA A 106 -6.69 2.63 0.20
C ALA A 106 -6.13 3.18 1.52
N ASN A 107 -6.73 4.23 2.08
CA ASN A 107 -6.25 4.81 3.35
C ASN A 107 -6.35 3.78 4.49
N SER A 108 -7.53 3.17 4.64
CA SER A 108 -7.80 2.20 5.71
C SER A 108 -7.00 0.90 5.54
N ALA A 109 -6.95 0.35 4.33
CA ALA A 109 -6.19 -0.86 4.04
C ALA A 109 -4.67 -0.65 4.16
N GLY A 110 -4.17 0.51 3.73
CA GLY A 110 -2.77 0.87 3.86
C GLY A 110 -2.37 1.00 5.33
N LEU A 111 -3.18 1.64 6.18
CA LEU A 111 -2.92 1.67 7.62
C LEU A 111 -2.95 0.28 8.25
N THR A 112 -3.88 -0.58 7.82
CA THR A 112 -3.96 -1.98 8.29
C THR A 112 -2.63 -2.70 8.04
N MET A 113 -2.09 -2.59 6.82
CA MET A 113 -0.80 -3.18 6.47
C MET A 113 0.35 -2.61 7.30
N GLY A 114 0.47 -1.29 7.40
CA GLY A 114 1.57 -0.68 8.15
C GLY A 114 1.51 -1.01 9.64
N ALA A 115 0.31 -1.05 10.24
CA ALA A 115 0.12 -1.48 11.62
C ALA A 115 0.51 -2.96 11.81
N ALA A 116 0.21 -3.83 10.83
CA ALA A 116 0.62 -5.23 10.86
C ALA A 116 2.15 -5.39 10.79
N PHE A 117 2.84 -4.56 10.00
CA PHE A 117 4.31 -4.50 10.01
C PHE A 117 4.86 -4.01 11.36
N MET A 118 4.25 -3.00 11.97
CA MET A 118 4.65 -2.53 13.31
C MET A 118 4.39 -3.59 14.39
N TYR A 119 3.28 -4.31 14.33
CA TYR A 119 3.00 -5.46 15.21
C TYR A 119 4.12 -6.50 15.10
N ASN A 120 4.53 -6.84 13.88
CA ASN A 120 5.59 -7.81 13.66
C ASN A 120 6.96 -7.32 14.14
N PHE A 121 7.29 -6.06 13.85
CA PHE A 121 8.55 -5.43 14.29
C PHE A 121 8.65 -5.34 15.81
N THR A 122 7.55 -5.02 16.49
CA THR A 122 7.47 -4.91 17.96
C THR A 122 7.23 -6.26 18.67
N GLU A 123 7.56 -7.36 18.01
CA GLU A 123 7.46 -8.73 18.53
C GLU A 123 6.08 -9.08 19.12
N GLY A 124 5.02 -8.52 18.54
CA GLY A 124 3.64 -8.84 18.90
C GLY A 124 2.98 -7.91 19.92
N SER A 125 3.41 -6.64 20.00
CA SER A 125 2.77 -5.63 20.86
C SER A 125 1.23 -5.62 20.76
N ASP A 126 0.57 -5.66 21.92
CA ASP A 126 -0.89 -5.62 22.05
C ASP A 126 -1.50 -4.34 21.45
N GLU A 127 -0.77 -3.23 21.49
CA GLU A 127 -1.22 -1.95 20.93
C GLU A 127 -1.35 -2.05 19.40
N TRP A 128 -0.29 -2.50 18.73
CA TRP A 128 -0.28 -2.69 17.28
C TRP A 128 -1.22 -3.82 16.86
N ARG A 129 -1.33 -4.88 17.67
CA ARG A 129 -2.32 -5.95 17.47
C ARG A 129 -3.73 -5.38 17.36
N LYS A 130 -4.17 -4.60 18.37
CA LYS A 130 -5.51 -3.98 18.40
C LYS A 130 -5.72 -3.01 17.24
N ARG A 131 -4.71 -2.18 16.92
CA ARG A 131 -4.75 -1.27 15.77
C ARG A 131 -5.00 -2.03 14.46
N THR A 132 -4.25 -3.11 14.24
CA THR A 132 -4.42 -3.96 13.04
C THR A 132 -5.78 -4.64 13.01
N GLU A 133 -6.25 -5.23 14.12
CA GLU A 133 -7.56 -5.90 14.19
C GLU A 133 -8.72 -4.95 13.89
N ASN A 134 -8.72 -3.79 14.53
CA ASN A 134 -9.83 -2.85 14.41
C ASN A 134 -9.86 -2.19 13.03
N LEU A 135 -8.71 -1.80 12.47
CA LEU A 135 -8.63 -1.29 11.11
C LEU A 135 -9.03 -2.35 10.08
N ALA A 136 -8.59 -3.60 10.23
CA ALA A 136 -8.99 -4.68 9.34
C ALA A 136 -10.52 -4.86 9.38
N SER A 137 -11.09 -4.94 10.58
CA SER A 137 -12.54 -5.06 10.78
C SER A 137 -13.32 -3.90 10.16
N ALA A 138 -12.90 -2.66 10.40
CA ALA A 138 -13.53 -1.47 9.82
C ALA A 138 -13.39 -1.42 8.29
N THR A 139 -12.21 -1.78 7.76
CA THR A 139 -11.98 -1.85 6.31
C THR A 139 -12.91 -2.87 5.65
N LEU A 140 -13.00 -4.08 6.22
CA LEU A 140 -13.87 -5.13 5.70
C LEU A 140 -15.35 -4.73 5.80
N GLY A 141 -15.78 -4.16 6.92
CA GLY A 141 -17.17 -3.73 7.15
C GLY A 141 -17.62 -2.58 6.25
N THR A 142 -16.71 -1.69 5.86
CA THR A 142 -17.03 -0.49 5.07
C THR A 142 -16.94 -0.74 3.56
N PHE A 143 -15.91 -1.45 3.10
CA PHE A 143 -15.58 -1.54 1.67
C PHE A 143 -15.92 -2.90 1.03
N PHE A 144 -16.34 -3.90 1.82
CA PHE A 144 -16.77 -5.20 1.30
C PHE A 144 -18.20 -5.52 1.72
N LYS A 145 -19.05 -5.82 0.74
CA LYS A 145 -20.41 -6.28 1.02
C LYS A 145 -20.38 -7.73 1.52
N LYS A 146 -21.47 -8.16 2.18
CA LYS A 146 -21.62 -9.55 2.67
C LYS A 146 -21.46 -10.61 1.57
N ASN A 147 -21.78 -10.28 0.32
CA ASN A 147 -21.59 -11.17 -0.83
C ASN A 147 -20.16 -11.15 -1.40
N GLY A 148 -19.22 -10.42 -0.81
CA GLY A 148 -17.83 -10.30 -1.24
C GLY A 148 -17.57 -9.12 -2.17
N ASP A 149 -18.60 -8.50 -2.73
CA ASP A 149 -18.42 -7.38 -3.67
C ASP A 149 -17.69 -6.22 -3.00
N PHE A 150 -16.57 -5.83 -3.60
CA PHE A 150 -15.86 -4.62 -3.22
C PHE A 150 -16.64 -3.38 -3.66
N ASN A 151 -16.71 -2.37 -2.79
CA ASN A 151 -17.42 -1.12 -3.03
C ASN A 151 -16.62 0.08 -2.50
N GLU A 152 -16.15 0.92 -3.41
CA GLU A 152 -15.55 2.21 -3.06
C GLU A 152 -16.67 3.21 -2.71
N ILE A 153 -16.99 3.32 -1.41
CA ILE A 153 -18.19 4.04 -0.94
C ILE A 153 -18.22 5.51 -1.37
N ALA A 154 -17.06 6.17 -1.45
CA ALA A 154 -16.97 7.57 -1.86
C ALA A 154 -17.32 7.80 -3.34
N CYS A 155 -17.22 6.78 -4.20
CA CYS A 155 -17.63 6.89 -5.60
C CYS A 155 -19.15 6.90 -5.79
N ALA A 156 -19.93 6.47 -4.79
CA ALA A 156 -21.39 6.55 -4.85
C ALA A 156 -21.86 8.01 -5.00
N ASN A 157 -21.14 8.95 -4.39
CA ASN A 157 -21.42 10.39 -4.46
C ASN A 157 -21.28 10.95 -5.88
N SER A 158 -20.54 10.28 -6.76
CA SER A 158 -20.29 10.66 -8.15
C SER A 158 -21.18 9.91 -9.14
N LYS A 159 -22.42 9.57 -8.74
CA LYS A 159 -23.36 8.75 -9.54
C LYS A 159 -22.74 7.41 -9.99
N GLY A 160 -21.90 6.83 -9.14
CA GLY A 160 -21.20 5.57 -9.39
C GLY A 160 -19.97 5.68 -10.30
N LYS A 161 -19.51 6.89 -10.65
CA LYS A 161 -18.28 7.09 -11.44
C LYS A 161 -17.12 7.50 -10.53
N CYS A 162 -16.20 6.59 -10.29
CA CYS A 162 -14.93 6.91 -9.66
C CYS A 162 -14.04 7.75 -10.59
N PRO A 163 -13.23 8.68 -10.06
CA PRO A 163 -12.06 9.18 -10.76
C PRO A 163 -11.14 8.03 -11.19
N ARG A 164 -10.42 8.20 -12.30
CA ARG A 164 -9.62 7.14 -12.95
C ARG A 164 -8.58 6.52 -12.02
N ASP A 165 -7.93 7.34 -11.20
CA ASP A 165 -6.92 6.94 -10.22
C ASP A 165 -7.52 6.08 -9.08
N ILE A 166 -8.76 6.37 -8.68
CA ILE A 166 -9.46 5.64 -7.61
C ILE A 166 -9.85 4.21 -8.02
N VAL A 167 -9.95 3.93 -9.33
CA VAL A 167 -10.22 2.56 -9.83
C VAL A 167 -9.21 1.53 -9.31
N MET A 168 -7.97 1.97 -9.03
CA MET A 168 -6.91 1.10 -8.52
C MET A 168 -7.04 0.78 -7.03
N TYR A 169 -7.86 1.51 -6.28
CA TYR A 169 -7.93 1.35 -4.83
C TYR A 169 -8.46 -0.02 -4.42
N LYS A 170 -9.34 -0.62 -5.22
CA LYS A 170 -9.73 -2.03 -5.08
C LYS A 170 -8.51 -2.96 -5.06
N GLY A 171 -7.63 -2.84 -6.06
CA GLY A 171 -6.40 -3.63 -6.17
C GLY A 171 -5.47 -3.40 -4.99
N PHE A 172 -5.22 -2.14 -4.63
CA PHE A 172 -4.38 -1.80 -3.47
C PHE A 172 -4.95 -2.35 -2.16
N THR A 173 -6.25 -2.19 -1.92
CA THR A 173 -6.90 -2.71 -0.71
C THR A 173 -6.75 -4.22 -0.60
N HIS A 174 -6.99 -4.97 -1.68
CA HIS A 174 -6.80 -6.42 -1.62
C HIS A 174 -5.35 -6.80 -1.36
N ARG A 175 -4.39 -6.16 -2.04
CA ARG A 175 -2.96 -6.49 -1.90
C ARG A 175 -2.46 -6.16 -0.50
N TRP A 176 -2.81 -4.99 0.04
CA TRP A 176 -2.36 -4.57 1.37
C TRP A 176 -3.00 -5.39 2.49
N LEU A 177 -4.28 -5.75 2.37
CA LEU A 177 -4.91 -6.66 3.32
C LEU A 177 -4.29 -8.07 3.26
N ALA A 178 -4.02 -8.60 2.08
CA ALA A 178 -3.36 -9.90 1.94
C ALA A 178 -1.92 -9.90 2.47
N VAL A 179 -1.16 -8.81 2.28
CA VAL A 179 0.18 -8.69 2.91
C VAL A 179 0.06 -8.62 4.43
N ALA A 180 -0.97 -7.93 4.96
CA ALA A 180 -1.19 -7.86 6.40
C ALA A 180 -1.37 -9.26 7.03
N THR A 181 -2.01 -10.21 6.34
CA THR A 181 -2.18 -11.58 6.86
C THR A 181 -0.88 -12.35 6.95
N GLN A 182 0.14 -12.01 6.15
CA GLN A 182 1.45 -12.66 6.20
C GLN A 182 2.28 -12.21 7.40
N VAL A 183 2.23 -10.92 7.73
CA VAL A 183 3.03 -10.33 8.83
C VAL A 183 2.28 -10.27 10.16
N ALA A 184 0.95 -10.36 10.14
CA ALA A 184 0.08 -10.49 11.30
C ALA A 184 -0.92 -11.66 11.10
N PRO A 185 -0.47 -12.92 11.27
CA PRO A 185 -1.25 -14.12 10.93
C PRO A 185 -2.60 -14.25 11.64
N PHE A 186 -2.78 -13.63 12.81
CA PHE A 186 -4.06 -13.63 13.53
C PHE A 186 -5.21 -13.01 12.71
N THR A 187 -4.90 -12.15 11.72
CA THR A 187 -5.90 -11.54 10.83
C THR A 187 -6.33 -12.43 9.67
N ALA A 188 -5.60 -13.51 9.37
CA ALA A 188 -5.82 -14.33 8.18
C ALA A 188 -7.24 -14.91 8.11
N SER A 189 -7.77 -15.38 9.25
CA SER A 189 -9.09 -16.00 9.33
C SER A 189 -10.25 -15.03 9.05
N SER A 190 -10.07 -13.73 9.28
CA SER A 190 -11.08 -12.70 9.01
C SER A 190 -10.92 -12.09 7.62
N ILE A 191 -9.69 -11.89 7.15
CA ILE A 191 -9.39 -11.20 5.88
C ILE A 191 -9.53 -12.14 4.67
N LEU A 192 -8.84 -13.29 4.67
CA LEU A 192 -8.71 -14.13 3.47
C LEU A 192 -10.04 -14.62 2.91
N PRO A 193 -11.03 -15.06 3.72
CA PRO A 193 -12.33 -15.46 3.18
C PRO A 193 -13.04 -14.33 2.42
N VAL A 194 -12.92 -13.08 2.89
CA VAL A 194 -13.52 -11.93 2.22
C VAL A 194 -12.81 -11.62 0.90
N LEU A 195 -11.47 -11.65 0.89
CA LEU A 195 -10.70 -11.41 -0.33
C LEU A 195 -10.96 -12.48 -1.40
N ARG A 196 -11.06 -13.77 -1.01
CA ARG A 196 -11.41 -14.87 -1.91
C ARG A 196 -12.79 -14.66 -2.53
N LYS A 197 -13.79 -14.36 -1.71
CA LYS A 197 -15.15 -14.09 -2.19
C LYS A 197 -15.23 -12.89 -3.12
N SER A 198 -14.44 -11.85 -2.85
CA SER A 198 -14.37 -10.67 -3.71
C SER A 198 -13.74 -10.99 -5.07
N ALA A 199 -12.68 -11.81 -5.08
CA ALA A 199 -12.05 -12.27 -6.31
C ALA A 199 -12.99 -13.15 -7.16
N GLU A 200 -13.74 -14.05 -6.53
CA GLU A 200 -14.76 -14.88 -7.19
C GLU A 200 -15.89 -14.04 -7.81
N GLY A 201 -16.25 -12.93 -7.18
CA GLY A 201 -17.29 -12.01 -7.64
C GLY A 201 -16.88 -11.04 -8.75
N LEU A 202 -15.62 -11.08 -9.21
CA LEU A 202 -15.13 -10.18 -10.25
C LEU A 202 -15.89 -10.39 -11.56
N LYS A 203 -16.22 -9.26 -12.21
CA LYS A 203 -16.89 -9.25 -13.51
C LYS A 203 -15.88 -8.92 -14.61
N ALA A 204 -16.20 -9.35 -15.84
CA ALA A 204 -15.44 -8.95 -17.01
C ALA A 204 -15.51 -7.42 -17.18
N GLU A 205 -14.36 -6.81 -17.43
CA GLU A 205 -14.26 -5.37 -17.55
C GLU A 205 -14.72 -4.87 -18.93
N GLY A 206 -15.35 -3.70 -18.95
CA GLY A 206 -15.77 -3.04 -20.19
C GLY A 206 -14.60 -2.49 -21.00
N ASN A 207 -14.88 -2.01 -22.22
CA ASN A 207 -13.90 -1.36 -23.11
C ASN A 207 -13.92 0.18 -22.98
N GLY A 208 -14.22 0.69 -21.78
CA GLY A 208 -14.30 2.12 -21.49
C GLY A 208 -12.94 2.81 -21.40
N GLY A 209 -12.95 4.14 -21.19
CA GLY A 209 -11.72 4.95 -21.14
C GLY A 209 -10.77 4.59 -19.99
N ASP A 210 -11.25 3.90 -18.97
CA ASP A 210 -10.53 3.41 -17.77
C ASP A 210 -10.38 1.87 -17.76
N ALA A 211 -10.60 1.21 -18.90
CA ALA A 211 -10.56 -0.25 -18.99
C ALA A 211 -9.21 -0.85 -18.62
N LEU A 212 -8.11 -0.15 -18.93
CA LEU A 212 -6.77 -0.60 -18.58
C LEU A 212 -6.61 -0.63 -17.06
N GLU A 213 -7.07 0.43 -16.39
CA GLU A 213 -7.01 0.57 -14.95
C GLU A 213 -7.84 -0.50 -14.23
N GLN A 214 -9.05 -0.74 -14.72
CA GLN A 214 -9.92 -1.78 -14.18
C GLN A 214 -9.32 -3.18 -14.34
N LYS A 215 -8.73 -3.49 -15.51
CA LYS A 215 -8.06 -4.77 -15.77
C LYS A 215 -6.86 -5.00 -14.86
N PHE A 216 -6.03 -3.98 -14.67
CA PHE A 216 -4.91 -4.07 -13.73
C PHE A 216 -5.38 -4.26 -12.29
N SER A 217 -6.40 -3.51 -11.86
CA SER A 217 -6.99 -3.65 -10.53
C SER A 217 -7.51 -5.09 -10.30
N ASN A 218 -8.23 -5.67 -11.27
CA ASN A 218 -8.68 -7.07 -11.20
C ASN A 218 -7.53 -8.08 -11.21
N PHE A 219 -6.50 -7.84 -12.03
CA PHE A 219 -5.33 -8.69 -12.05
C PHE A 219 -4.66 -8.73 -10.67
N VAL A 220 -4.52 -7.56 -10.01
CA VAL A 220 -4.00 -7.50 -8.64
C VAL A 220 -4.88 -8.31 -7.69
N VAL A 221 -6.20 -8.13 -7.73
CA VAL A 221 -7.15 -8.89 -6.89
C VAL A 221 -6.96 -10.40 -7.04
N VAL A 222 -6.92 -10.92 -8.27
CA VAL A 222 -6.76 -12.37 -8.52
C VAL A 222 -5.37 -12.84 -8.10
N SER A 223 -4.31 -12.07 -8.39
CA SER A 223 -2.94 -12.43 -8.00
C SER A 223 -2.75 -12.56 -6.49
N ASN A 224 -3.59 -11.89 -5.69
CA ASN A 224 -3.52 -11.96 -4.23
C ASN A 224 -3.97 -13.31 -3.67
N LEU A 225 -4.69 -14.12 -4.45
CA LEU A 225 -5.06 -15.48 -4.05
C LEU A 225 -3.84 -16.40 -3.91
N LEU A 226 -2.69 -16.01 -4.47
CA LEU A 226 -1.44 -16.75 -4.44
C LEU A 226 -0.52 -16.31 -3.28
N ILE A 227 -0.94 -15.33 -2.47
CA ILE A 227 -0.09 -14.76 -1.39
C ILE A 227 0.07 -15.73 -0.22
N ASP A 228 -0.92 -16.57 0.06
CA ASP A 228 -0.82 -17.56 1.15
C ASP A 228 0.34 -18.56 0.91
N ASP A 229 0.70 -18.79 -0.35
CA ASP A 229 1.79 -19.68 -0.74
C ASP A 229 3.17 -18.98 -0.76
N SER A 230 3.25 -17.68 -0.44
CA SER A 230 4.49 -16.89 -0.50
C SER A 230 5.03 -16.53 0.88
N SER A 231 6.35 -16.34 0.98
CA SER A 231 6.99 -15.83 2.20
C SER A 231 6.61 -14.38 2.50
N ALA A 232 6.56 -14.02 3.79
CA ALA A 232 6.26 -12.66 4.24
C ALA A 232 7.36 -11.65 3.79
N PRO A 233 7.00 -10.49 3.21
CA PRO A 233 7.97 -9.51 2.69
C PRO A 233 8.87 -8.89 3.76
N GLY A 234 10.18 -8.80 3.50
CA GLY A 234 11.14 -8.10 4.35
C GLY A 234 11.65 -8.90 5.55
N HIS A 235 11.63 -10.24 5.48
CA HIS A 235 12.30 -11.10 6.47
C HIS A 235 13.77 -11.19 6.06
N GLN A 236 14.71 -10.79 6.91
CA GLN A 236 16.09 -11.26 6.73
C GLN A 236 16.11 -12.75 7.03
N ASN A 237 16.77 -13.52 6.17
CA ASN A 237 16.90 -14.96 6.28
C ASN A 237 17.37 -15.35 7.69
N GLU A 238 16.63 -16.26 8.33
CA GLU A 238 17.22 -17.19 9.28
C GLU A 238 18.21 -18.08 8.52
N THR A 239 19.43 -17.59 8.27
CA THR A 239 20.55 -18.45 7.87
C THR A 239 20.93 -19.29 9.09
N GLY A 240 20.34 -20.49 9.24
CA GLY A 240 20.69 -21.34 10.37
C GLY A 240 19.92 -22.63 10.61
N LYS A 241 19.36 -23.31 9.60
CA LYS A 241 19.02 -24.74 9.73
C LYS A 241 19.43 -25.50 8.47
N THR A 242 20.58 -26.14 8.56
CA THR A 242 21.12 -27.08 7.59
C THR A 242 20.29 -28.36 7.59
N ASP A 243 19.37 -28.48 6.65
CA ASP A 243 18.88 -29.80 6.25
C ASP A 243 19.99 -30.48 5.45
N LYS A 244 20.66 -31.44 6.11
CA LYS A 244 21.61 -32.34 5.46
C LYS A 244 20.87 -33.14 4.38
N ALA A 245 21.14 -32.83 3.12
CA ALA A 245 20.84 -33.72 2.02
C ALA A 245 21.79 -34.94 2.10
N GLU A 246 21.21 -36.14 2.20
CA GLU A 246 21.93 -37.39 1.97
C GLU A 246 22.05 -37.63 0.45
N ASP A 247 23.29 -37.72 -0.01
CA ASP A 247 23.70 -38.11 -1.36
C ASP A 247 23.42 -39.61 -1.63
N SER A 248 22.93 -39.92 -2.84
CA SER A 248 23.53 -40.98 -3.66
C SER A 248 23.07 -40.96 -5.13
N PRO A 249 23.90 -41.47 -6.07
CA PRO A 249 24.03 -40.94 -7.43
C PRO A 249 23.54 -41.89 -8.54
N SER A 250 23.45 -41.36 -9.78
CA SER A 250 23.49 -42.04 -11.12
C SER A 250 22.46 -41.35 -12.05
N SER A 251 22.68 -40.99 -13.31
CA SER A 251 23.79 -41.05 -14.27
C SER A 251 23.30 -40.45 -15.60
N THR A 252 24.19 -39.72 -16.34
CA THR A 252 24.20 -39.50 -17.82
C THR A 252 23.01 -38.75 -18.46
N SER A 253 23.13 -37.90 -19.48
CA SER A 253 24.19 -37.55 -20.42
C SER A 253 23.80 -36.26 -21.17
N THR A 254 24.73 -35.33 -21.35
CA THR A 254 24.64 -34.20 -22.31
C THR A 254 24.97 -34.68 -23.73
N PRO A 255 24.53 -33.95 -24.77
CA PRO A 255 25.51 -33.43 -25.71
C PRO A 255 25.36 -31.94 -26.00
N ALA A 256 26.50 -31.32 -26.27
CA ALA A 256 26.72 -29.88 -26.42
C ALA A 256 26.60 -29.37 -27.87
N SER A 257 26.65 -28.02 -27.96
CA SER A 257 26.90 -27.14 -29.11
C SER A 257 25.65 -26.78 -29.94
N LYS A 258 25.41 -25.52 -30.32
CA LYS A 258 26.33 -24.49 -30.85
C LYS A 258 25.88 -23.04 -30.55
N SER A 259 26.86 -22.15 -30.40
CA SER A 259 26.71 -20.70 -30.46
C SER A 259 26.54 -20.21 -31.91
N SER A 260 25.68 -19.22 -32.13
CA SER A 260 25.84 -18.26 -33.24
C SER A 260 25.34 -16.89 -32.82
N SER A 261 26.28 -15.97 -32.73
CA SER A 261 26.13 -14.52 -32.69
C SER A 261 25.48 -13.99 -33.99
N ALA A 262 24.54 -13.06 -33.86
CA ALA A 262 24.21 -12.09 -34.90
C ALA A 262 23.70 -10.80 -34.25
N GLU A 263 24.56 -9.78 -34.23
CA GLU A 263 24.16 -8.37 -34.16
C GLU A 263 23.82 -7.89 -35.57
N ALA A 264 22.77 -7.08 -35.71
CA ALA A 264 22.78 -5.83 -36.48
C ALA A 264 21.41 -5.10 -36.37
N GLU A 265 21.48 -3.85 -35.89
CA GLU A 265 20.82 -2.62 -36.39
C GLU A 265 19.30 -2.60 -36.59
N GLY A 266 18.50 -1.60 -36.18
CA GLY A 266 18.74 -0.19 -35.89
C GLY A 266 17.53 0.61 -36.40
N ASN A 267 17.16 1.69 -35.70
CA ASN A 267 16.14 2.71 -36.02
C ASN A 267 14.64 2.33 -35.79
N SER A 268 13.77 3.15 -35.18
CA SER A 268 13.78 4.60 -34.94
C SER A 268 12.97 4.98 -33.69
N ALA A 269 13.45 5.97 -32.96
CA ALA A 269 12.68 6.72 -31.98
C ALA A 269 11.56 7.53 -32.67
N ILE A 270 10.33 7.42 -32.17
CA ILE A 270 9.28 8.43 -32.42
C ILE A 270 8.92 9.07 -31.09
N LYS A 271 9.20 10.37 -31.03
CA LYS A 271 8.81 11.32 -29.98
C LYS A 271 7.30 11.28 -29.74
N LEU A 272 6.90 11.24 -28.48
CA LEU A 272 5.59 11.72 -28.03
C LEU A 272 5.80 12.69 -26.86
N THR A 273 6.06 13.94 -27.23
CA THR A 273 5.90 15.10 -26.36
C THR A 273 4.40 15.31 -26.16
N GLY A 274 3.90 15.02 -24.97
CA GLY A 274 2.52 15.27 -24.57
C GLY A 274 2.41 15.28 -23.06
N SER A 275 2.12 16.45 -22.50
CA SER A 275 1.97 16.73 -21.08
C SER A 275 1.09 15.70 -20.35
N SER A 276 1.72 14.78 -19.63
CA SER A 276 1.10 13.89 -18.64
C SER A 276 2.18 13.38 -17.69
N SER A 277 2.76 14.31 -16.94
CA SER A 277 3.71 13.99 -15.88
C SER A 277 3.03 13.17 -14.76
N PHE A 278 3.76 12.17 -14.27
CA PHE A 278 3.60 11.42 -13.00
C PHE A 278 2.97 10.01 -12.98
N LEU A 279 2.49 9.44 -14.08
CA LEU A 279 2.06 8.02 -14.09
C LEU A 279 3.14 7.01 -14.50
N ALA A 280 4.31 7.46 -14.96
CA ALA A 280 5.39 6.58 -15.39
C ALA A 280 6.26 6.04 -14.25
N LEU A 281 6.11 6.54 -13.01
CA LEU A 281 6.96 6.13 -11.88
C LEU A 281 6.37 4.99 -11.03
N SER A 282 5.09 4.63 -11.22
CA SER A 282 4.44 3.50 -10.54
C SER A 282 4.68 2.15 -11.23
N VAL A 283 5.22 2.14 -12.45
CA VAL A 283 5.47 0.91 -13.24
C VAL A 283 6.75 0.18 -12.78
N LEU A 284 7.70 0.86 -12.14
CA LEU A 284 8.97 0.27 -11.68
C LEU A 284 8.96 -0.25 -10.23
N ILE A 285 7.95 0.10 -9.43
CA ILE A 285 7.91 -0.27 -7.99
C ILE A 285 7.18 -1.60 -7.74
N MET A 286 6.38 -2.11 -8.69
CA MET A 286 5.72 -3.42 -8.53
C MET A 286 6.51 -4.60 -9.09
N ALA A 287 7.54 -4.36 -9.92
CA ALA A 287 8.45 -5.40 -10.39
C ALA A 287 9.63 -5.67 -9.42
N SER A 288 9.89 -4.77 -8.47
CA SER A 288 11.00 -4.90 -7.50
C SER A 288 10.60 -5.54 -6.17
N GLN A 289 9.33 -5.92 -5.95
CA GLN A 289 8.90 -6.56 -4.70
C GLN A 289 9.30 -8.04 -4.55
N TRP A 290 10.15 -8.54 -5.45
CA TRP A 290 10.79 -9.86 -5.36
C TRP A 290 12.32 -9.80 -5.27
N ILE A 291 12.90 -8.60 -5.25
CA ILE A 291 14.34 -8.42 -5.04
C ILE A 291 14.51 -7.21 -4.10
N LEU A 292 14.33 -7.48 -2.80
CA LEU A 292 14.86 -6.82 -1.59
C LEU A 292 13.91 -7.02 -0.41
#